data_AF-A0A7S0AJP2-F1
#
_entry.id   AF-A0A7S0AJP2-F1
#
_cell.length_a   1.000
_cell.length_b   1.000
_cell.length_c   1.000
_cell.angle_alpha   90.00
_cell.angle_beta   90.00
_cell.angle_gamma   90.00
#
_symmetry.space_group_name_H-M   'P 1'
#
loop_
_entity.id
_entity.type
_entity.pdbx_description
1 polymer ?
#
loop_
_entity_poly.entity_id
_entity_poly.type
_entity_poly.pdbx_seq_one_letter_code
_entity_poly.pdbx_strand_id
1 'polypeptide(L)'
;EGWSFARHAALGRAVVDEALRRLARHALRRTSEVECYWLVWALYGPEDTGSAWLDAPFDEAGGTLRLRGAGFDPLSASEAMIGRSGSPPAPCNAGIQAVLTMLLAEAPDGVPQVNEWNVLHTWLVSWGRLVEQAGGLRKLWETIDARMVKGSAVDEVSCEQLFAPLRLPPKPSCLRELFDDPAAALAAVASASVEGWIWHEDLVRVWWECPGGRDCQLPACHHAALGLRAVMAERAEFARAHPIKGAAYPCPRDWKRWGCAAEPTDAALYQEVQQVMHRRFHSMPYPVKAGLTDKNYRRRGGKFEFPSRLDSFIDGLHLRTKGLREAWVKRGRKTDTPEVRAAAVSEMLLRLRWDDSDDLARTKLTRIVACIWDGLEGRPAPADPPSSALWLDDGHGVDLPEVTEVEDGRGPRCCADEALEALDKELQQQLEALPADLWARMEAFADARPREGRLRLAAGP
;
A
#
# COMPACT_ATOMS: atom_id res chain seq x y z
N GLU A 1 -20.57 6.38 -46.39
CA GLU A 1 -19.10 6.42 -46.23
C GLU A 1 -18.64 5.10 -45.61
N GLY A 2 -17.67 4.43 -46.23
CA GLY A 2 -17.30 3.06 -45.88
C GLY A 2 -16.42 2.97 -44.62
N TRP A 3 -16.56 1.87 -43.89
CA TRP A 3 -15.61 1.48 -42.85
C TRP A 3 -14.32 0.96 -43.50
N SER A 4 -13.21 1.70 -43.39
CA SER A 4 -11.89 1.30 -43.89
C SER A 4 -11.14 0.41 -42.89
N PHE A 5 -10.07 -0.25 -43.32
CA PHE A 5 -9.16 -0.97 -42.42
C PHE A 5 -8.68 -0.08 -41.26
N ALA A 6 -8.23 1.15 -41.58
CA ALA A 6 -7.76 2.11 -40.59
C ALA A 6 -8.83 2.46 -39.53
N ARG A 7 -10.11 2.55 -39.92
CA ARG A 7 -11.22 2.81 -38.99
C ARG A 7 -11.48 1.63 -38.05
N HIS A 8 -11.42 0.39 -38.54
CA HIS A 8 -11.58 -0.79 -37.69
C HIS A 8 -10.40 -0.95 -36.73
N ALA A 9 -9.17 -0.73 -37.20
CA ALA A 9 -7.98 -0.77 -36.35
C ALA A 9 -8.01 0.32 -35.27
N ALA A 10 -8.44 1.54 -35.62
CA ALA A 10 -8.63 2.63 -34.67
C ALA A 10 -9.72 2.30 -33.63
N LEU A 11 -10.83 1.69 -34.05
CA LEU A 11 -11.89 1.24 -33.14
C LEU A 11 -11.37 0.15 -32.18
N GLY A 12 -10.63 -0.83 -32.70
CA GLY A 12 -10.03 -1.89 -31.88
C GLY A 12 -9.13 -1.32 -30.80
N ARG A 13 -8.21 -0.42 -31.16
CA ARG A 13 -7.36 0.29 -30.19
C ARG A 13 -8.17 1.09 -29.17
N ALA A 14 -9.18 1.84 -29.61
CA ALA A 14 -10.03 2.61 -28.71
C ALA A 14 -10.80 1.74 -27.69
N VAL A 15 -11.23 0.54 -28.09
CA VAL A 15 -11.87 -0.43 -27.20
C VAL A 15 -10.87 -0.96 -26.16
N VAL A 16 -9.66 -1.31 -26.58
CA VAL A 16 -8.58 -1.75 -25.68
C VAL A 16 -8.23 -0.65 -24.68
N ASP A 17 -8.03 0.59 -25.16
CA ASP A 17 -7.69 1.74 -24.32
C ASP A 17 -8.76 2.05 -23.28
N GLU A 18 -10.04 1.99 -23.65
CA GLU A 18 -11.14 2.22 -22.72
C GLU A 18 -11.30 1.06 -21.72
N ALA A 19 -11.11 -0.19 -22.16
CA ALA A 19 -11.10 -1.34 -21.27
C ALA A 19 -9.97 -1.25 -20.23
N LEU A 20 -8.74 -0.90 -20.68
CA LEU A 20 -7.60 -0.61 -19.80
C LEU A 20 -7.92 0.47 -18.77
N ARG A 21 -8.48 1.60 -19.22
CA ARG A 21 -8.84 2.71 -18.32
C ARG A 21 -9.85 2.28 -17.27
N ARG A 22 -10.90 1.54 -17.64
CA ARG A 22 -11.91 1.03 -16.70
C ARG A 22 -11.32 0.02 -15.72
N LEU A 23 -10.47 -0.87 -16.19
CA LEU A 23 -9.80 -1.86 -15.37
C LEU A 23 -8.88 -1.18 -14.34
N ALA A 24 -8.06 -0.23 -14.77
CA ALA A 24 -7.20 0.57 -13.90
C ALA A 24 -8.02 1.32 -12.85
N ARG A 25 -9.08 2.04 -13.25
CA ARG A 25 -9.97 2.74 -12.31
C ARG A 25 -10.61 1.78 -11.30
N HIS A 26 -11.01 0.59 -11.75
CA HIS A 26 -11.59 -0.42 -10.86
C HIS A 26 -10.58 -0.95 -9.84
N ALA A 27 -9.35 -1.26 -10.30
CA ALA A 27 -8.27 -1.73 -9.44
C ALA A 27 -7.87 -0.67 -8.39
N LEU A 28 -7.89 0.61 -8.79
CA LEU A 28 -7.49 1.75 -7.95
C LEU A 28 -8.61 2.32 -7.08
N ARG A 29 -9.84 1.81 -7.16
CA ARG A 29 -11.00 2.40 -6.43
C ARG A 29 -10.86 2.45 -4.90
N ARG A 30 -9.92 1.69 -4.32
CA ARG A 30 -9.65 1.62 -2.87
C ARG A 30 -8.23 2.05 -2.51
N THR A 31 -7.45 2.52 -3.47
CA THR A 31 -6.07 2.95 -3.23
C THR A 31 -6.06 4.41 -2.81
N SER A 32 -5.04 4.79 -2.05
CA SER A 32 -4.82 6.19 -1.70
C SER A 32 -4.33 7.01 -2.90
N GLU A 33 -4.48 8.34 -2.84
CA GLU A 33 -3.94 9.26 -3.84
C GLU A 33 -2.44 9.06 -4.06
N VAL A 34 -1.69 8.89 -2.98
CA VAL A 34 -0.24 8.70 -3.04
C VAL A 34 0.13 7.40 -3.74
N GLU A 35 -0.65 6.33 -3.56
CA GLU A 35 -0.47 5.07 -4.30
C GLU A 35 -0.81 5.21 -5.79
N CYS A 36 -1.78 6.05 -6.15
CA CYS A 36 -2.06 6.38 -7.55
C CYS A 36 -0.92 7.18 -8.18
N TYR A 37 -0.35 8.16 -7.48
CA TYR A 37 0.83 8.90 -7.95
C TYR A 37 2.08 8.03 -8.01
N TRP A 38 2.24 7.10 -7.05
CA TRP A 38 3.28 6.07 -7.09
C TRP A 38 3.18 5.26 -8.37
N LEU A 39 1.98 4.83 -8.78
CA LEU A 39 1.81 4.04 -9.99
C LEU A 39 2.24 4.83 -11.22
N VAL A 40 1.85 6.09 -11.34
CA VAL A 40 2.30 6.94 -12.45
C VAL A 40 3.82 7.09 -12.43
N TRP A 41 4.43 7.35 -11.27
CA TRP A 41 5.89 7.41 -11.15
C TRP A 41 6.56 6.10 -11.56
N ALA A 42 5.97 4.96 -11.19
CA ALA A 42 6.48 3.62 -11.52
C ALA A 42 6.34 3.30 -13.01
N LEU A 43 5.29 3.80 -13.67
CA LEU A 43 5.06 3.64 -15.11
C LEU A 43 5.97 4.51 -15.97
N TYR A 44 6.32 5.69 -15.46
CA TYR A 44 7.32 6.56 -16.04
C TYR A 44 8.65 6.37 -15.31
N GLY A 45 9.13 5.13 -15.17
CA GLY A 45 10.39 4.78 -14.51
C GLY A 45 11.63 5.46 -15.11
N PRO A 46 12.84 5.21 -14.56
CA PRO A 46 14.08 5.81 -15.06
C PRO A 46 14.34 5.39 -16.52
N GLU A 47 14.97 6.27 -17.31
CA GLU A 47 15.19 6.08 -18.75
C GLU A 47 16.01 4.82 -19.11
N ASP A 48 16.70 4.22 -18.12
CA ASP A 48 17.60 3.08 -18.30
C ASP A 48 16.92 1.70 -18.30
N THR A 49 15.60 1.62 -18.10
CA THR A 49 14.89 0.34 -18.27
C THR A 49 14.71 0.05 -19.76
N GLY A 50 15.64 -0.72 -20.34
CA GLY A 50 15.52 -1.22 -21.71
C GLY A 50 14.22 -1.98 -21.98
N SER A 51 14.00 -2.41 -23.22
CA SER A 51 12.73 -3.01 -23.69
C SER A 51 12.37 -4.39 -23.10
N ALA A 52 13.14 -4.91 -22.14
CA ALA A 52 12.94 -6.22 -21.52
C ALA A 52 11.59 -6.35 -20.80
N TRP A 53 11.03 -5.23 -20.31
CA TRP A 53 9.73 -5.23 -19.65
C TRP A 53 8.56 -5.63 -20.58
N LEU A 54 8.73 -5.48 -21.90
CA LEU A 54 7.73 -5.88 -22.89
C LEU A 54 7.52 -7.39 -22.93
N ASP A 55 8.56 -8.13 -22.58
CA ASP A 55 8.65 -9.58 -22.68
C ASP A 55 8.39 -10.25 -21.31
N ALA A 56 7.91 -9.48 -20.32
CA ALA A 56 7.55 -10.00 -19.00
C ALA A 56 6.37 -11.01 -19.12
N PRO A 57 6.50 -12.24 -18.59
CA PRO A 57 5.49 -13.27 -18.73
C PRO A 57 4.27 -13.00 -17.85
N PHE A 58 3.07 -13.28 -18.35
CA PHE A 58 1.83 -13.15 -17.59
C PHE A 58 1.67 -14.16 -16.45
N ASP A 59 2.31 -15.33 -16.54
CA ASP A 59 2.09 -16.42 -15.58
C ASP A 59 2.68 -16.14 -14.18
N GLU A 60 3.51 -15.10 -14.04
CA GLU A 60 4.17 -14.75 -12.77
C GLU A 60 3.37 -13.75 -11.90
N ALA A 61 2.32 -13.13 -12.43
CA ALA A 61 1.65 -12.00 -11.78
C ALA A 61 0.43 -12.37 -10.90
N GLY A 62 0.44 -13.56 -10.30
CA GLY A 62 -0.55 -13.97 -9.31
C GLY A 62 -0.31 -13.26 -7.96
N GLY A 63 -1.12 -12.26 -7.62
CA GLY A 63 -0.94 -11.58 -6.34
C GLY A 63 -1.96 -10.49 -6.04
N THR A 64 -1.92 -10.00 -4.80
CA THR A 64 -2.62 -8.77 -4.42
C THR A 64 -1.85 -7.57 -4.99
N LEU A 65 -2.55 -6.64 -5.63
CA LEU A 65 -1.96 -5.39 -6.12
C LEU A 65 -1.24 -4.67 -4.97
N ARG A 66 0.09 -4.55 -5.07
CA ARG A 66 0.92 -3.81 -4.12
C ARG A 66 1.50 -2.58 -4.81
N LEU A 67 0.98 -1.40 -4.46
CA LEU A 67 1.42 -0.12 -5.01
C LEU A 67 2.42 0.59 -4.08
N ARG A 68 3.41 -0.16 -3.58
CA ARG A 68 4.34 0.30 -2.54
C ARG A 68 5.75 -0.20 -2.82
N GLY A 69 6.74 0.55 -2.35
CA GLY A 69 8.16 0.19 -2.43
C GLY A 69 8.88 0.66 -3.69
N ALA A 70 10.01 0.02 -4.00
CA ALA A 70 10.87 0.25 -5.17
C ALA A 70 11.52 1.65 -5.26
N GLY A 71 11.81 2.29 -4.12
CA GLY A 71 12.53 3.56 -4.08
C GLY A 71 11.69 4.79 -4.42
N PHE A 72 10.36 4.67 -4.43
CA PHE A 72 9.49 5.84 -4.51
C PHE A 72 9.61 6.67 -3.23
N ASP A 73 10.19 7.86 -3.35
CA ASP A 73 10.15 8.88 -2.31
C ASP A 73 9.20 9.99 -2.75
N PRO A 74 8.02 10.14 -2.13
CA PRO A 74 7.07 11.19 -2.49
C PRO A 74 7.67 12.61 -2.38
N LEU A 75 8.69 12.80 -1.53
CA LEU A 75 9.34 14.10 -1.34
C LEU A 75 10.17 14.53 -2.56
N SER A 76 10.68 13.58 -3.36
CA SER A 76 11.48 13.85 -4.56
C SER A 76 10.82 13.36 -5.86
N ALA A 77 9.78 12.54 -5.79
CA ALA A 77 9.14 11.93 -6.94
C ALA A 77 8.49 12.95 -7.88
N SER A 78 8.01 14.08 -7.37
CA SER A 78 7.42 15.14 -8.21
C SER A 78 8.43 15.70 -9.22
N GLU A 79 9.66 16.00 -8.78
CA GLU A 79 10.74 16.47 -9.66
C GLU A 79 11.14 15.39 -10.68
N ALA A 80 11.27 14.14 -10.21
CA ALA A 80 11.59 13.02 -11.08
C ALA A 80 10.54 12.81 -12.19
N MET A 81 9.25 12.97 -11.88
CA MET A 81 8.17 12.86 -12.86
C MET A 81 8.16 14.01 -13.86
N ILE A 82 8.42 15.25 -13.41
CA ILE A 82 8.49 16.43 -14.29
C ILE A 82 9.65 16.30 -15.27
N GLY A 83 10.82 15.86 -14.80
CA GLY A 83 11.99 15.62 -15.64
C GLY A 83 11.77 14.59 -16.75
N ARG A 84 10.79 13.69 -16.59
CA ARG A 84 10.46 12.61 -17.54
C ARG A 84 9.29 12.93 -18.48
N SER A 85 8.74 14.14 -18.43
CA SER A 85 7.54 14.54 -19.19
C SER A 85 7.71 14.51 -20.72
N GLY A 86 8.93 14.47 -21.24
CA GLY A 86 9.20 14.36 -22.68
C GLY A 86 9.38 12.93 -23.21
N SER A 87 9.51 11.92 -22.33
CA SER A 87 9.90 10.57 -22.72
C SER A 87 8.69 9.61 -22.70
N PRO A 88 8.61 8.62 -23.62
CA PRO A 88 7.58 7.59 -23.55
C PRO A 88 7.73 6.78 -22.23
N PRO A 89 6.63 6.21 -21.70
CA PRO A 89 6.68 5.39 -20.49
C PRO A 89 7.73 4.28 -20.59
N ALA A 90 8.70 4.31 -19.68
CA ALA A 90 9.72 3.28 -19.47
C ALA A 90 9.55 2.76 -18.03
N PRO A 91 8.63 1.82 -17.79
CA PRO A 91 8.20 1.45 -16.44
C PRO A 91 9.30 0.70 -15.68
N CYS A 92 9.36 0.94 -14.37
CA CYS A 92 10.14 0.07 -13.50
C CYS A 92 9.44 -1.29 -13.32
N ASN A 93 10.16 -2.31 -12.84
CA ASN A 93 9.60 -3.64 -12.64
C ASN A 93 8.34 -3.61 -11.75
N ALA A 94 8.33 -2.79 -10.70
CA ALA A 94 7.15 -2.67 -9.83
C ALA A 94 5.93 -2.10 -10.56
N GLY A 95 6.12 -1.13 -11.48
CA GLY A 95 5.05 -0.59 -12.31
C GLY A 95 4.49 -1.64 -13.29
N ILE A 96 5.35 -2.44 -13.89
CA ILE A 96 4.95 -3.57 -14.74
C ILE A 96 4.15 -4.60 -13.95
N GLN A 97 4.66 -5.04 -12.80
CA GLN A 97 3.97 -6.02 -11.97
C GLN A 97 2.60 -5.51 -11.52
N ALA A 98 2.48 -4.21 -11.22
CA ALA A 98 1.20 -3.59 -10.92
C ALA A 98 0.23 -3.68 -12.10
N VAL A 99 0.67 -3.34 -13.32
CA VAL A 99 -0.15 -3.46 -14.53
C VAL A 99 -0.53 -4.91 -14.81
N LEU A 100 0.42 -5.84 -14.77
CA LEU A 100 0.14 -7.26 -14.97
C LEU A 100 -0.88 -7.79 -13.96
N THR A 101 -0.76 -7.38 -12.69
CA THR A 101 -1.74 -7.72 -11.65
C THR A 101 -3.13 -7.16 -11.98
N MET A 102 -3.21 -5.93 -12.50
CA MET A 102 -4.49 -5.36 -12.94
C MET A 102 -5.08 -6.14 -14.12
N LEU A 103 -4.25 -6.49 -15.10
CA LEU A 103 -4.62 -7.24 -16.30
C LEU A 103 -5.15 -8.65 -15.99
N LEU A 104 -4.56 -9.31 -14.99
CA LEU A 104 -4.95 -10.66 -14.59
C LEU A 104 -6.04 -10.70 -13.53
N ALA A 105 -6.37 -9.55 -12.93
CA ALA A 105 -7.48 -9.45 -12.00
C ALA A 105 -8.82 -9.71 -12.70
N GLU A 106 -9.80 -10.17 -11.93
CA GLU A 106 -11.16 -10.30 -12.42
C GLU A 106 -11.68 -8.93 -12.88
N ALA A 107 -12.01 -8.83 -14.17
CA ALA A 107 -12.55 -7.62 -14.75
C ALA A 107 -13.93 -7.31 -14.14
N PRO A 108 -14.25 -6.03 -13.91
CA PRO A 108 -15.57 -5.64 -13.44
C PRO A 108 -16.66 -5.95 -14.47
N ASP A 109 -17.90 -6.05 -13.98
CA ASP A 109 -19.08 -6.26 -14.83
C ASP A 109 -19.10 -5.31 -16.03
N GLY A 110 -19.21 -5.89 -17.23
CA GLY A 110 -19.27 -5.15 -18.49
C GLY A 110 -17.93 -4.61 -19.00
N VAL A 111 -16.80 -5.00 -18.41
CA VAL A 111 -15.46 -4.75 -18.97
C VAL A 111 -14.90 -6.06 -19.51
N PRO A 112 -14.48 -6.10 -20.79
CA PRO A 112 -13.93 -7.31 -21.37
C PRO A 112 -12.62 -7.71 -20.70
N GLN A 113 -12.45 -9.01 -20.51
CA GLN A 113 -11.23 -9.62 -20.00
C GLN A 113 -10.06 -9.52 -20.99
N VAL A 114 -8.85 -9.79 -20.49
CA VAL A 114 -7.62 -9.68 -21.29
C VAL A 114 -7.52 -10.71 -22.44
N ASN A 115 -8.36 -11.72 -22.47
CA ASN A 115 -8.45 -12.57 -23.66
C ASN A 115 -9.49 -12.03 -24.64
N GLU A 116 -10.58 -11.45 -24.14
CA GLU A 116 -11.72 -11.00 -24.93
C GLU A 116 -11.38 -9.76 -25.76
N TRP A 117 -10.72 -8.77 -25.15
CA TRP A 117 -10.28 -7.57 -25.87
C TRP A 117 -9.24 -7.87 -26.97
N ASN A 118 -8.43 -8.93 -26.84
CA ASN A 118 -7.39 -9.34 -27.77
C ASN A 118 -8.03 -10.05 -28.96
N VAL A 119 -9.00 -10.92 -28.67
CA VAL A 119 -9.87 -11.50 -29.69
C VAL A 119 -10.60 -10.40 -30.46
N LEU A 120 -11.24 -9.45 -29.77
CA LEU A 120 -11.95 -8.33 -30.41
C LEU A 120 -11.02 -7.46 -31.25
N HIS A 121 -9.86 -7.07 -30.73
CA HIS A 121 -8.86 -6.29 -31.45
C HIS A 121 -8.41 -7.03 -32.72
N THR A 122 -8.00 -8.29 -32.57
CA THR A 122 -7.55 -9.14 -33.68
C THR A 122 -8.64 -9.32 -34.74
N TRP A 123 -9.88 -9.56 -34.32
CA TRP A 123 -11.02 -9.72 -35.23
C TRP A 123 -11.35 -8.42 -35.96
N LEU A 124 -11.36 -7.26 -35.30
CA LEU A 124 -11.62 -5.98 -35.94
C LEU A 124 -10.55 -5.64 -36.98
N VAL A 125 -9.27 -5.83 -36.63
CA VAL A 125 -8.15 -5.59 -37.55
C VAL A 125 -8.20 -6.55 -38.74
N SER A 126 -8.42 -7.85 -38.48
CA SER A 126 -8.47 -8.88 -39.52
C SER A 126 -9.70 -8.73 -40.43
N TRP A 127 -10.85 -8.38 -39.87
CA TRP A 127 -12.07 -8.06 -40.62
C TRP A 127 -11.86 -6.84 -41.51
N GLY A 128 -11.28 -5.76 -40.98
CA GLY A 128 -10.96 -4.57 -41.75
C GLY A 128 -10.05 -4.88 -42.95
N ARG A 129 -9.03 -5.73 -42.74
CA ARG A 129 -8.10 -6.15 -43.80
C ARG A 129 -8.80 -6.99 -44.86
N LEU A 130 -9.65 -7.92 -44.43
CA LEU A 130 -10.40 -8.81 -45.31
C LEU A 130 -11.43 -8.04 -46.16
N VAL A 131 -12.14 -7.08 -45.57
CA VAL A 131 -13.03 -6.16 -46.29
C VAL A 131 -12.27 -5.33 -47.33
N GLU A 132 -11.09 -4.82 -46.97
CA GLU A 132 -10.25 -4.03 -47.89
C GLU A 132 -9.71 -4.88 -49.05
N GLN A 133 -9.21 -6.08 -48.76
CA GLN A 133 -8.73 -7.04 -49.78
C GLN A 133 -9.83 -7.45 -50.75
N ALA A 134 -11.07 -7.61 -50.28
CA ALA A 134 -12.23 -7.90 -51.13
C ALA A 134 -12.68 -6.70 -51.98
N GLY A 135 -12.13 -5.50 -51.76
CA GLY A 135 -12.55 -4.27 -52.42
C GLY A 135 -13.87 -3.71 -51.89
N GLY A 136 -14.18 -4.00 -50.61
CA GLY A 136 -15.33 -3.48 -49.88
C GLY A 136 -16.28 -4.56 -49.39
N LEU A 137 -17.11 -4.19 -48.40
CA LEU A 137 -18.02 -5.11 -47.69
C LEU A 137 -18.99 -5.80 -48.65
N ARG A 138 -19.52 -5.07 -49.64
CA ARG A 138 -20.44 -5.64 -50.63
C ARG A 138 -19.78 -6.74 -51.46
N LYS A 139 -18.60 -6.48 -52.00
CA LYS A 139 -17.85 -7.46 -52.81
C LYS A 139 -17.43 -8.69 -51.99
N LEU A 140 -17.13 -8.48 -50.71
CA LEU A 140 -16.87 -9.58 -49.79
C LEU A 140 -18.08 -10.50 -49.68
N TRP A 141 -19.27 -9.96 -49.40
CA TRP A 141 -20.50 -10.76 -49.32
C TRP A 141 -20.82 -11.44 -50.65
N GLU A 142 -20.72 -10.73 -51.77
CA GLU A 142 -20.87 -11.33 -53.12
C GLU A 142 -19.91 -12.51 -53.34
N THR A 143 -18.66 -12.38 -52.85
CA THR A 143 -17.66 -13.45 -52.93
C THR A 143 -18.01 -14.65 -52.05
N ILE A 144 -18.49 -14.41 -50.83
CA ILE A 144 -18.93 -15.46 -49.90
C ILE A 144 -20.15 -16.18 -50.48
N ASP A 145 -21.17 -15.44 -50.92
CA ASP A 145 -22.41 -15.99 -51.49
C ASP A 145 -22.10 -16.83 -52.73
N ALA A 146 -21.27 -16.33 -53.64
CA ALA A 146 -20.88 -17.06 -54.85
C ALA A 146 -20.17 -18.39 -54.55
N ARG A 147 -19.42 -18.47 -53.45
CA ARG A 147 -18.73 -19.69 -53.00
C ARG A 147 -19.69 -20.66 -52.30
N MET A 148 -20.57 -20.15 -51.45
CA MET A 148 -21.56 -20.99 -50.75
C MET A 148 -22.58 -21.64 -51.71
N VAL A 149 -22.96 -20.94 -52.79
CA VAL A 149 -23.92 -21.47 -53.78
C VAL A 149 -23.32 -22.58 -54.65
N LYS A 150 -22.00 -22.59 -54.88
CA LYS A 150 -21.33 -23.56 -55.76
C LYS A 150 -21.00 -24.90 -55.09
N GLY A 151 -20.93 -24.93 -53.76
CA GLY A 151 -20.94 -26.16 -52.94
C GLY A 151 -19.87 -27.21 -53.28
N SER A 152 -18.74 -26.82 -53.88
CA SER A 152 -17.65 -27.75 -54.18
C SER A 152 -16.65 -27.85 -53.02
N ALA A 153 -16.00 -29.00 -52.86
CA ALA A 153 -14.94 -29.17 -51.83
C ALA A 153 -13.78 -28.18 -51.99
N VAL A 154 -13.56 -27.65 -53.20
CA VAL A 154 -12.57 -26.60 -53.48
C VAL A 154 -13.03 -25.24 -52.92
N ASP A 155 -14.33 -24.98 -52.90
CA ASP A 155 -14.92 -23.76 -52.35
C ASP A 155 -14.90 -23.76 -50.81
N GLU A 156 -15.05 -24.93 -50.17
CA GLU A 156 -14.92 -25.07 -48.71
C GLU A 156 -13.50 -24.72 -48.22
N VAL A 157 -12.47 -25.29 -48.84
CA VAL A 157 -11.05 -24.98 -48.52
C VAL A 157 -10.75 -23.49 -48.78
N SER A 158 -11.33 -22.92 -49.84
CA SER A 158 -11.17 -21.51 -50.17
C SER A 158 -11.86 -20.56 -49.18
N CYS A 159 -13.01 -20.95 -48.62
CA CYS A 159 -13.70 -20.23 -47.55
C CYS A 159 -12.93 -20.34 -46.22
N GLU A 160 -12.41 -21.52 -45.88
CA GLU A 160 -11.55 -21.67 -44.70
C GLU A 160 -10.30 -20.80 -44.78
N GLN A 161 -9.67 -20.73 -45.96
CA GLN A 161 -8.52 -19.85 -46.19
C GLN A 161 -8.91 -18.36 -46.10
N LEU A 162 -10.08 -17.99 -46.61
CA LEU A 162 -10.59 -16.61 -46.53
C LEU A 162 -10.79 -16.17 -45.07
N PHE A 163 -11.34 -17.05 -44.22
CA PHE A 163 -11.62 -16.76 -42.81
C PHE A 163 -10.51 -17.18 -41.85
N ALA A 164 -9.42 -17.78 -42.33
CA ALA A 164 -8.28 -18.16 -41.49
C ALA A 164 -7.77 -17.01 -40.59
N PRO A 165 -7.71 -15.73 -41.04
CA PRO A 165 -7.32 -14.60 -40.19
C PRO A 165 -8.32 -14.26 -39.06
N LEU A 166 -9.57 -14.72 -39.14
CA LEU A 166 -10.59 -14.53 -38.10
C LEU A 166 -10.61 -15.67 -37.07
N ARG A 167 -9.71 -16.65 -37.19
CA ARG A 167 -9.57 -17.69 -36.16
C ARG A 167 -9.16 -17.05 -34.82
N LEU A 168 -9.54 -17.71 -33.73
CA LEU A 168 -9.21 -17.24 -32.39
C LEU A 168 -7.68 -17.09 -32.27
N PRO A 169 -7.17 -15.90 -31.91
CA PRO A 169 -5.75 -15.71 -31.69
C PRO A 169 -5.27 -16.60 -30.52
N PRO A 170 -3.99 -17.02 -30.52
CA PRO A 170 -3.41 -17.63 -29.33
C PRO A 170 -3.51 -16.66 -28.15
N LYS A 171 -3.55 -17.22 -26.94
CA LYS A 171 -3.48 -16.42 -25.71
C LYS A 171 -2.15 -15.67 -25.70
N PRO A 172 -2.15 -14.33 -25.51
CA PRO A 172 -0.91 -13.57 -25.41
C PRO A 172 -0.12 -14.00 -24.17
N SER A 173 1.20 -14.09 -24.32
CA SER A 173 2.12 -14.51 -23.25
C SER A 173 2.83 -13.34 -22.58
N CYS A 174 2.91 -12.19 -23.26
CA CYS A 174 3.57 -10.97 -22.77
C CYS A 174 2.90 -9.67 -23.27
N LEU A 175 3.35 -8.53 -22.76
CA LEU A 175 2.83 -7.20 -23.13
C LEU A 175 3.06 -6.85 -24.61
N ARG A 176 4.18 -7.30 -25.18
CA ARG A 176 4.51 -7.08 -26.60
C ARG A 176 3.50 -7.73 -27.55
N GLU A 177 3.05 -8.92 -27.20
CA GLU A 177 2.06 -9.67 -28.00
C GLU A 177 0.64 -9.11 -27.80
N LEU A 178 0.40 -8.51 -26.64
CA LEU A 178 -0.90 -8.02 -26.24
C LEU A 178 -1.22 -6.63 -26.82
N PHE A 179 -0.23 -5.73 -26.90
CA PHE A 179 -0.43 -4.37 -27.35
C PHE A 179 0.39 -4.05 -28.59
N ASP A 180 -0.26 -3.45 -29.60
CA ASP A 180 0.41 -2.87 -30.77
C ASP A 180 1.36 -1.72 -30.36
N ASP A 181 0.95 -0.94 -29.36
CA ASP A 181 1.73 0.15 -28.76
C ASP A 181 1.66 0.06 -27.23
N PRO A 182 2.60 -0.71 -26.62
CA PRO A 182 2.67 -0.87 -25.17
C PRO A 182 2.87 0.46 -24.44
N ALA A 183 3.57 1.43 -25.05
CA ALA A 183 3.81 2.73 -24.42
C ALA A 183 2.51 3.55 -24.33
N ALA A 184 1.69 3.55 -25.39
CA ALA A 184 0.36 4.17 -25.35
C ALA A 184 -0.57 3.49 -24.34
N ALA A 185 -0.54 2.15 -24.25
CA ALA A 185 -1.32 1.39 -23.28
C ALA A 185 -0.95 1.77 -21.82
N LEU A 186 0.35 1.87 -21.51
CA LEU A 186 0.81 2.33 -20.19
C LEU A 186 0.44 3.79 -19.91
N ALA A 187 0.51 4.65 -20.92
CA ALA A 187 0.05 6.03 -20.80
C ALA A 187 -1.46 6.09 -20.49
N ALA A 188 -2.29 5.21 -21.07
CA ALA A 188 -3.71 5.12 -20.76
C ALA A 188 -3.96 4.69 -19.30
N VAL A 189 -3.18 3.74 -18.77
CA VAL A 189 -3.24 3.34 -17.35
C VAL A 189 -2.80 4.49 -16.44
N ALA A 190 -1.72 5.19 -16.77
CA ALA A 190 -1.24 6.34 -16.01
C ALA A 190 -2.27 7.48 -16.00
N SER A 191 -2.89 7.78 -17.14
CA SER A 191 -3.96 8.78 -17.23
C SER A 191 -5.17 8.38 -16.39
N ALA A 192 -5.61 7.12 -16.46
CA ALA A 192 -6.70 6.61 -15.61
C ALA A 192 -6.40 6.76 -14.11
N SER A 193 -5.13 6.64 -13.73
CA SER A 193 -4.66 6.74 -12.34
C SER A 193 -4.78 8.16 -11.77
N VAL A 194 -4.72 9.20 -12.61
CA VAL A 194 -4.89 10.60 -12.19
C VAL A 194 -6.31 11.13 -12.39
N GLU A 195 -7.05 10.61 -13.38
CA GLU A 195 -8.44 11.00 -13.67
C GLU A 195 -9.46 10.65 -12.57
N GLY A 196 -9.12 9.77 -11.63
CA GLY A 196 -10.00 9.52 -10.47
C GLY A 196 -10.04 10.69 -9.48
N TRP A 197 -9.05 11.59 -9.54
CA TRP A 197 -8.73 12.52 -8.46
C TRP A 197 -8.93 14.00 -8.83
N ILE A 198 -9.67 14.24 -9.91
CA ILE A 198 -10.15 15.56 -10.40
C ILE A 198 -10.96 16.32 -9.35
N TRP A 199 -11.38 15.67 -8.27
CA TRP A 199 -12.29 16.25 -7.29
C TRP A 199 -11.60 17.03 -6.18
N HIS A 200 -10.26 17.05 -6.14
CA HIS A 200 -9.53 17.88 -5.19
C HIS A 200 -9.60 19.35 -5.66
N GLU A 201 -10.28 20.24 -4.92
CA GLU A 201 -10.50 21.64 -5.33
C GLU A 201 -9.18 22.37 -5.70
N ASP A 202 -8.08 22.05 -5.01
CA ASP A 202 -6.76 22.59 -5.32
C ASP A 202 -6.14 21.99 -6.60
N LEU A 203 -6.39 20.71 -6.91
CA LEU A 203 -6.01 20.12 -8.20
C LEU A 203 -6.84 20.67 -9.34
N VAL A 204 -8.13 20.91 -9.09
CA VAL A 204 -9.02 21.61 -10.01
C VAL A 204 -8.46 23.00 -10.30
N ARG A 205 -8.07 23.75 -9.27
CA ARG A 205 -7.43 25.07 -9.46
C ARG A 205 -6.16 24.97 -10.29
N VAL A 206 -5.24 24.06 -9.97
CA VAL A 206 -4.01 23.82 -10.75
C VAL A 206 -4.33 23.41 -12.20
N TRP A 207 -5.38 22.62 -12.43
CA TRP A 207 -5.84 22.23 -13.76
C TRP A 207 -6.47 23.36 -14.56
N TRP A 208 -7.23 24.25 -13.92
CA TRP A 208 -7.79 25.44 -14.58
C TRP A 208 -6.74 26.53 -14.81
N GLU A 209 -5.72 26.59 -13.97
CA GLU A 209 -4.58 27.51 -14.10
C GLU A 209 -3.52 27.00 -15.12
N CYS A 210 -3.60 25.74 -15.56
CA CYS A 210 -2.81 25.29 -16.72
C CYS A 210 -3.18 26.15 -17.94
N PRO A 211 -2.21 26.75 -18.67
CA PRO A 211 -2.45 27.64 -19.82
C PRO A 211 -3.23 27.04 -21.02
N GLY A 212 -3.82 25.86 -20.90
CA GLY A 212 -4.68 25.21 -21.88
C GLY A 212 -6.04 24.73 -21.35
N GLY A 213 -6.40 24.96 -20.09
CA GLY A 213 -7.66 24.49 -19.50
C GLY A 213 -7.87 22.97 -19.63
N ARG A 214 -9.09 22.52 -19.93
CA ARG A 214 -9.39 21.07 -20.17
C ARG A 214 -8.69 20.48 -21.40
N ASP A 215 -8.10 21.32 -22.26
CA ASP A 215 -7.31 20.92 -23.42
C ASP A 215 -5.79 20.92 -23.14
N CYS A 216 -5.40 21.08 -21.87
CA CYS A 216 -4.02 20.99 -21.40
C CYS A 216 -3.45 19.60 -21.73
N GLN A 217 -2.61 19.53 -22.78
CA GLN A 217 -1.94 18.32 -23.28
C GLN A 217 -0.80 17.82 -22.36
N LEU A 218 -0.86 18.12 -21.07
CA LEU A 218 0.18 17.70 -20.16
C LEU A 218 0.15 16.17 -20.00
N PRO A 219 1.32 15.50 -20.05
CA PRO A 219 1.41 14.08 -19.78
C PRO A 219 0.93 13.72 -18.38
N ALA A 220 0.44 12.49 -18.20
CA ALA A 220 -0.05 11.98 -16.92
C ALA A 220 0.98 12.12 -15.78
N CYS A 221 2.28 11.98 -16.07
CA CYS A 221 3.35 12.17 -15.09
C CYS A 221 3.42 13.61 -14.54
N HIS A 222 3.15 14.61 -15.37
CA HIS A 222 3.11 16.01 -14.93
C HIS A 222 1.90 16.23 -14.01
N HIS A 223 0.73 15.71 -14.37
CA HIS A 223 -0.45 15.76 -13.51
C HIS A 223 -0.22 15.07 -12.17
N ALA A 224 0.41 13.90 -12.17
CA ALA A 224 0.76 13.20 -10.94
C ALA A 224 1.78 13.99 -10.08
N ALA A 225 2.76 14.64 -10.70
CA ALA A 225 3.71 15.48 -9.98
C ALA A 225 3.06 16.67 -9.28
N LEU A 226 2.15 17.37 -9.98
CA LEU A 226 1.40 18.49 -9.42
C LEU A 226 0.45 18.03 -8.30
N GLY A 227 -0.26 16.92 -8.51
CA GLY A 227 -1.13 16.33 -7.50
C GLY A 227 -0.38 15.91 -6.25
N LEU A 228 0.76 15.25 -6.41
CA LEU A 228 1.61 14.86 -5.28
C LEU A 228 2.08 16.09 -4.48
N ARG A 229 2.51 17.17 -5.16
CA ARG A 229 2.88 18.43 -4.48
C ARG A 229 1.71 19.05 -3.73
N ALA A 230 0.50 19.05 -4.31
CA ALA A 230 -0.69 19.58 -3.65
C ALA A 230 -1.03 18.80 -2.38
N VAL A 231 -1.05 17.45 -2.45
CA VAL A 231 -1.28 16.58 -1.28
C VAL A 231 -0.22 16.81 -0.20
N MET A 232 1.05 16.93 -0.60
CA MET A 232 2.14 17.24 0.35
C MET A 232 1.94 18.59 1.03
N ALA A 233 1.61 19.63 0.27
CA ALA A 233 1.40 20.98 0.81
C ALA A 233 0.24 21.00 1.80
N GLU A 234 -0.90 20.39 1.45
CA GLU A 234 -2.07 20.31 2.32
C GLU A 234 -1.76 19.56 3.62
N ARG A 235 -1.12 18.39 3.52
CA ARG A 235 -0.72 17.61 4.71
C ARG A 235 0.25 18.39 5.59
N ALA A 236 1.22 19.09 4.99
CA ALA A 236 2.17 19.93 5.73
C ALA A 236 1.48 21.09 6.45
N GLU A 237 0.61 21.83 5.75
CA GLU A 237 -0.18 22.91 6.35
C GLU A 237 -1.03 22.41 7.51
N PHE A 238 -1.72 21.29 7.32
CA PHE A 238 -2.54 20.68 8.34
C PHE A 238 -1.74 20.23 9.57
N ALA A 239 -0.56 19.63 9.37
CA ALA A 239 0.33 19.21 10.44
C ALA A 239 0.88 20.42 11.23
N ARG A 240 1.21 21.52 10.56
CA ARG A 240 1.64 22.78 11.20
C ARG A 240 0.51 23.46 11.97
N ALA A 241 -0.72 23.39 11.47
CA ALA A 241 -1.90 23.93 12.17
C ALA A 241 -2.24 23.14 13.45
N HIS A 242 -1.78 21.89 13.57
CA HIS A 242 -2.05 21.00 14.70
C HIS A 242 -0.75 20.45 15.32
N PRO A 243 0.07 21.31 15.94
CA PRO A 243 1.30 20.86 16.58
C PRO A 243 1.01 20.14 17.90
N ILE A 244 1.95 19.32 18.34
CA ILE A 244 1.85 18.58 19.60
C ILE A 244 2.28 19.47 20.75
N LYS A 245 1.31 20.06 21.46
CA LYS A 245 1.56 21.02 22.56
C LYS A 245 1.71 20.37 23.94
N GLY A 246 1.52 19.07 24.07
CA GLY A 246 1.57 18.37 25.35
C GLY A 246 0.61 17.18 25.41
N ALA A 247 -0.01 16.96 26.57
CA ALA A 247 -0.90 15.80 26.80
C ALA A 247 -2.29 15.91 26.17
N ALA A 248 -2.68 17.11 25.75
CA ALA A 248 -3.99 17.34 25.16
C ALA A 248 -4.13 16.55 23.86
N TYR A 249 -5.18 15.74 23.76
CA TYR A 249 -5.48 15.03 22.53
C TYR A 249 -5.76 16.06 21.43
N PRO A 250 -5.04 16.04 20.30
CA PRO A 250 -5.56 16.72 19.13
C PRO A 250 -6.92 16.06 18.85
N CYS A 251 -7.95 16.88 18.60
CA CYS A 251 -9.28 16.39 18.25
C CYS A 251 -9.50 16.56 16.74
N PRO A 252 -8.86 15.75 15.88
CA PRO A 252 -9.09 15.92 14.48
C PRO A 252 -10.20 15.00 14.00
N ARG A 253 -11.18 15.63 13.33
CA ARG A 253 -12.21 14.91 12.59
C ARG A 253 -11.64 14.26 11.31
N ASP A 254 -10.50 14.77 10.81
CA ASP A 254 -9.88 14.34 9.55
C ASP A 254 -8.56 13.59 9.73
N TRP A 255 -8.61 12.44 10.40
CA TRP A 255 -7.43 11.57 10.60
C TRP A 255 -6.74 11.15 9.28
N LYS A 256 -7.48 11.16 8.15
CA LYS A 256 -6.97 10.82 6.82
C LYS A 256 -5.79 11.69 6.38
N ARG A 257 -5.69 12.94 6.86
CA ARG A 257 -4.60 13.86 6.52
C ARG A 257 -3.25 13.49 7.13
N TRP A 258 -3.21 12.68 8.19
CA TRP A 258 -1.95 12.10 8.70
C TRP A 258 -1.49 10.87 7.92
N GLY A 259 -2.30 10.39 6.98
CA GLY A 259 -2.01 9.18 6.23
C GLY A 259 -2.27 7.90 7.02
N CYS A 260 -1.54 6.85 6.69
CA CYS A 260 -1.70 5.52 7.27
C CYS A 260 -0.77 5.25 8.47
N ALA A 261 -1.10 4.23 9.27
CA ALA A 261 -0.20 3.71 10.30
C ALA A 261 0.88 2.83 9.67
N ALA A 262 2.03 2.74 10.33
CA ALA A 262 3.06 1.77 9.94
C ALA A 262 2.56 0.32 10.09
N GLU A 263 2.94 -0.51 9.12
CA GLU A 263 2.55 -1.92 8.99
C GLU A 263 3.76 -2.83 9.29
N PRO A 264 3.54 -4.04 9.82
CA PRO A 264 4.63 -4.99 10.05
C PRO A 264 5.20 -5.49 8.73
N THR A 265 6.52 -5.48 8.59
CA THR A 265 7.23 -6.04 7.43
C THR A 265 7.10 -7.56 7.33
N ASP A 266 7.02 -8.25 8.47
CA ASP A 266 6.70 -9.67 8.59
C ASP A 266 5.32 -9.85 9.24
N ALA A 267 4.29 -9.94 8.39
CA ALA A 267 2.91 -10.11 8.83
C ALA A 267 2.68 -11.44 9.57
N ALA A 268 3.41 -12.51 9.23
CA ALA A 268 3.24 -13.83 9.84
C ALA A 268 3.79 -13.83 11.27
N LEU A 269 5.01 -13.31 11.46
CA LEU A 269 5.60 -13.12 12.78
C LEU A 269 4.75 -12.18 13.64
N TYR A 270 4.22 -11.11 13.05
CA TYR A 270 3.34 -10.18 13.79
C TYR A 270 2.08 -10.87 14.30
N GLN A 271 1.41 -11.67 13.45
CA GLN A 271 0.23 -12.43 13.85
C GLN A 271 0.54 -13.44 14.95
N GLU A 272 1.68 -14.14 14.87
CA GLU A 272 2.12 -15.07 15.91
C GLU A 272 2.27 -14.36 17.26
N VAL A 273 3.01 -13.24 17.31
CA VAL A 273 3.20 -12.45 18.53
C VAL A 273 1.87 -11.91 19.05
N GLN A 274 1.00 -11.44 18.17
CA GLN A 274 -0.32 -10.93 18.54
C GLN A 274 -1.17 -12.00 19.23
N GLN A 275 -1.16 -13.24 18.74
CA GLN A 275 -1.88 -14.35 19.38
C GLN A 275 -1.32 -14.67 20.76
N VAL A 276 0.01 -14.71 20.92
CA VAL A 276 0.66 -14.95 22.22
C VAL A 276 0.30 -13.85 23.22
N MET A 277 0.38 -12.57 22.82
CA MET A 277 0.02 -11.45 23.67
C MET A 277 -1.47 -11.44 24.03
N HIS A 278 -2.35 -11.82 23.09
CA HIS A 278 -3.78 -11.91 23.33
C HIS A 278 -4.13 -12.98 24.38
N ARG A 279 -3.46 -14.13 24.34
CA ARG A 279 -3.65 -15.19 25.35
C ARG A 279 -3.09 -14.76 26.71
N ARG A 280 -1.87 -14.23 26.75
CA ARG A 280 -1.18 -13.84 28.01
C ARG A 280 -1.84 -12.64 28.70
N PHE A 281 -2.35 -11.67 27.94
CA PHE A 281 -2.87 -10.40 28.45
C PHE A 281 -4.34 -10.16 28.07
N HIS A 282 -5.17 -11.20 28.14
CA HIS A 282 -6.58 -11.16 27.74
C HIS A 282 -7.41 -10.10 28.50
N SER A 283 -7.06 -9.80 29.75
CA SER A 283 -7.75 -8.83 30.61
C SER A 283 -7.27 -7.38 30.46
N MET A 284 -6.21 -7.12 29.70
CA MET A 284 -5.69 -5.76 29.51
C MET A 284 -6.48 -4.98 28.44
N PRO A 285 -6.61 -3.64 28.59
CA PRO A 285 -7.18 -2.79 27.56
C PRO A 285 -6.46 -2.95 26.21
N TYR A 286 -7.23 -2.93 25.12
CA TYR A 286 -6.71 -3.14 23.77
C TYR A 286 -5.49 -2.26 23.41
N PRO A 287 -5.46 -0.94 23.68
CA PRO A 287 -4.30 -0.10 23.33
C PRO A 287 -3.01 -0.50 24.06
N VAL A 288 -3.12 -0.97 25.30
CA VAL A 288 -1.97 -1.44 26.09
C VAL A 288 -1.44 -2.76 25.52
N LYS A 289 -2.36 -3.69 25.22
CA LYS A 289 -2.04 -4.97 24.60
C LYS A 289 -1.41 -4.81 23.21
N ALA A 290 -1.90 -3.87 22.40
CA ALA A 290 -1.33 -3.54 21.10
C ALA A 290 0.12 -3.05 21.25
N GLY A 291 0.39 -2.11 22.17
CA GLY A 291 1.75 -1.65 22.42
C GLY A 291 2.70 -2.76 22.91
N LEU A 292 2.22 -3.70 23.73
CA LEU A 292 2.99 -4.87 24.13
C LEU A 292 3.27 -5.83 22.96
N THR A 293 2.30 -5.98 22.05
CA THR A 293 2.47 -6.77 20.82
C THR A 293 3.55 -6.16 19.95
N ASP A 294 3.46 -4.85 19.70
CA ASP A 294 4.43 -4.12 18.88
C ASP A 294 5.84 -4.21 19.46
N LYS A 295 5.98 -4.08 20.79
CA LYS A 295 7.26 -4.25 21.52
C LYS A 295 7.83 -5.66 21.37
N ASN A 296 7.02 -6.69 21.56
CA ASN A 296 7.49 -8.09 21.47
C ASN A 296 7.82 -8.50 20.03
N TYR A 297 7.10 -7.95 19.05
CA TYR A 297 7.39 -8.15 17.64
C TYR A 297 8.78 -7.60 17.28
N ARG A 298 9.11 -6.36 17.72
CA ARG A 298 10.46 -5.81 17.58
C ARG A 298 11.54 -6.63 18.29
N ARG A 299 11.26 -7.11 19.50
CA ARG A 299 12.19 -8.00 20.23
C ARG A 299 12.53 -9.28 19.48
N ARG A 300 11.64 -9.75 18.60
CA ARG A 300 11.86 -10.93 17.75
C ARG A 300 12.50 -10.58 16.39
N GLY A 301 12.98 -9.35 16.21
CA GLY A 301 13.60 -8.88 14.97
C GLY A 301 12.61 -8.33 13.94
N GLY A 302 11.32 -8.29 14.26
CA GLY A 302 10.31 -7.67 13.40
C GLY A 302 10.51 -6.16 13.27
N LYS A 303 10.17 -5.62 12.09
CA LYS A 303 10.20 -4.18 11.81
C LYS A 303 8.85 -3.67 11.33
N PHE A 304 8.62 -2.38 11.49
CA PHE A 304 7.48 -1.66 10.92
C PHE A 304 7.96 -0.65 9.89
N GLU A 305 7.15 -0.44 8.86
CA GLU A 305 7.40 0.52 7.79
C GLU A 305 6.09 1.28 7.49
N PHE A 306 6.20 2.57 7.20
CA PHE A 306 5.04 3.31 6.71
C PHE A 306 4.73 2.92 5.25
N PRO A 307 3.45 2.87 4.86
CA PRO A 307 3.09 2.66 3.46
C PRO A 307 3.70 3.68 2.50
N SER A 308 3.83 4.93 2.96
CA SER A 308 4.45 6.05 2.27
C SER A 308 5.22 6.92 3.26
N ARG A 309 6.30 7.58 2.82
CA ARG A 309 7.00 8.59 3.64
C ARG A 309 6.12 9.77 4.04
N LEU A 310 5.01 10.02 3.34
CA LEU A 310 4.03 11.05 3.75
C LEU A 310 3.07 10.60 4.85
N ASP A 311 3.12 9.32 5.23
CA ASP A 311 2.32 8.78 6.29
C ASP A 311 3.02 8.98 7.63
N SER A 312 2.25 9.44 8.60
CA SER A 312 2.76 9.86 9.92
C SER A 312 1.79 9.49 11.04
N PHE A 313 0.74 8.74 10.73
CA PHE A 313 -0.29 8.41 11.71
C PHE A 313 0.23 7.38 12.71
N ILE A 314 0.39 7.81 13.96
CA ILE A 314 0.79 6.94 15.06
C ILE A 314 -0.44 6.57 15.89
N ASP A 315 -0.95 5.35 15.69
CA ASP A 315 -2.16 4.90 16.36
C ASP A 315 -2.04 4.89 17.89
N GLY A 316 -2.98 5.57 18.54
CA GLY A 316 -3.06 5.66 19.99
C GLY A 316 -1.89 6.38 20.67
N LEU A 317 -1.11 7.21 19.96
CA LEU A 317 0.06 7.92 20.49
C LEU A 317 -0.16 8.49 21.90
N HIS A 318 -1.11 9.41 22.06
CA HIS A 318 -1.38 10.07 23.34
C HIS A 318 -1.97 9.10 24.39
N LEU A 319 -2.90 8.22 23.98
CA LEU A 319 -3.51 7.23 24.89
C LEU A 319 -2.47 6.25 25.45
N ARG A 320 -1.56 5.76 24.61
CA ARG A 320 -0.51 4.82 25.00
C ARG A 320 0.53 5.50 25.90
N THR A 321 0.94 6.74 25.61
CA THR A 321 1.84 7.52 26.48
C THR A 321 1.21 7.77 27.86
N LYS A 322 -0.06 8.22 27.89
CA LYS A 322 -0.82 8.39 29.13
C LYS A 322 -0.96 7.09 29.93
N GLY A 323 -1.31 6.00 29.25
CA GLY A 323 -1.44 4.69 29.87
C GLY A 323 -0.12 4.16 30.45
N LEU A 324 1.01 4.41 29.78
CA LEU A 324 2.33 4.08 30.31
C LEU A 324 2.62 4.83 31.62
N ARG A 325 2.39 6.15 31.63
CA ARG A 325 2.58 6.98 32.82
C ARG A 325 1.72 6.49 33.98
N GLU A 326 0.42 6.30 33.76
CA GLU A 326 -0.49 5.80 34.79
C GLU A 326 -0.06 4.44 35.35
N ALA A 327 0.43 3.54 34.49
CA ALA A 327 0.96 2.25 34.92
C ALA A 327 2.23 2.38 35.77
N TRP A 328 3.10 3.34 35.46
CA TRP A 328 4.33 3.60 36.24
C TRP A 328 4.03 4.25 37.59
N VAL A 329 3.13 5.23 37.62
CA VAL A 329 2.65 5.86 38.86
C VAL A 329 1.99 4.83 39.78
N LYS A 330 1.12 3.97 39.24
CA LYS A 330 0.50 2.86 40.01
C LYS A 330 1.51 1.89 40.61
N ARG A 331 2.70 1.77 40.03
CA ARG A 331 3.82 0.94 40.52
C ARG A 331 4.75 1.71 41.47
N GLY A 332 4.41 2.94 41.85
CA GLY A 332 5.19 3.77 42.76
C GLY A 332 6.46 4.38 42.14
N ARG A 333 6.60 4.38 40.81
CA ARG A 333 7.73 5.07 40.16
C ARG A 333 7.49 6.58 40.19
N LYS A 334 8.52 7.34 40.55
CA LYS A 334 8.58 8.79 40.32
C LYS A 334 8.75 9.04 38.82
N THR A 335 7.94 9.93 38.23
CA THR A 335 7.89 10.16 36.78
C THR A 335 8.38 11.55 36.36
N ASP A 336 8.84 12.34 37.33
CA ASP A 336 9.24 13.74 37.21
C ASP A 336 10.73 13.94 36.90
N THR A 337 11.55 12.88 36.89
CA THR A 337 12.99 12.97 36.65
C THR A 337 13.37 12.85 35.17
N PRO A 338 14.45 13.51 34.71
CA PRO A 338 14.91 13.42 33.32
C PRO A 338 15.24 12.00 32.86
N GLU A 339 15.80 11.16 33.74
CA GLU A 339 16.16 9.77 33.45
C GLU A 339 14.92 8.92 33.21
N VAL A 340 13.87 9.15 34.01
CA VAL A 340 12.60 8.43 33.86
C VAL A 340 11.88 8.90 32.59
N ARG A 341 11.96 10.19 32.25
CA ARG A 341 11.48 10.71 30.96
C ARG A 341 12.20 10.02 29.79
N ALA A 342 13.52 9.92 29.81
CA ALA A 342 14.30 9.23 28.77
C ALA A 342 13.92 7.74 28.67
N ALA A 343 13.76 7.06 29.80
CA ALA A 343 13.30 5.67 29.84
C ALA A 343 11.86 5.52 29.31
N ALA A 344 10.96 6.47 29.61
CA ALA A 344 9.59 6.45 29.12
C ALA A 344 9.53 6.64 27.61
N VAL A 345 10.31 7.58 27.07
CA VAL A 345 10.43 7.80 25.64
C VAL A 345 10.96 6.55 24.94
N SER A 346 12.02 5.94 25.47
CA SER A 346 12.59 4.69 24.93
C SER A 346 11.57 3.54 24.94
N GLU A 347 10.82 3.37 26.03
CA GLU A 347 9.77 2.36 26.13
C GLU A 347 8.62 2.63 25.14
N MET A 348 8.26 3.90 24.92
CA MET A 348 7.22 4.28 23.98
C MET A 348 7.65 4.04 22.52
N LEU A 349 8.90 4.31 22.14
CA LEU A 349 9.41 4.00 20.80
C LEU A 349 9.28 2.51 20.46
N LEU A 350 9.39 1.62 21.46
CA LEU A 350 9.17 0.18 21.28
C LEU A 350 7.68 -0.19 21.14
N ARG A 351 6.78 0.59 21.74
CA ARG A 351 5.33 0.33 21.80
C ARG A 351 4.52 1.04 20.72
N LEU A 352 5.11 1.97 19.99
CA LEU A 352 4.46 2.72 18.91
C LEU A 352 4.90 2.14 17.58
N ARG A 353 4.00 2.13 16.59
CA ARG A 353 4.36 1.74 15.22
C ARG A 353 4.84 2.96 14.47
N TRP A 354 6.09 2.93 14.03
CA TRP A 354 6.75 3.96 13.24
C TRP A 354 7.77 3.24 12.33
N ASP A 355 8.24 3.90 11.29
CA ASP A 355 9.18 3.31 10.33
C ASP A 355 10.56 3.11 10.96
N ASP A 356 10.91 1.86 11.29
CA ASP A 356 12.14 1.53 11.99
C ASP A 356 13.41 1.78 11.13
N SER A 357 13.28 2.12 9.84
CA SER A 357 14.37 2.46 8.93
C SER A 357 14.65 3.96 8.81
N ASP A 358 13.82 4.82 9.40
CA ASP A 358 13.91 6.27 9.30
C ASP A 358 14.36 6.93 10.62
N ASP A 359 15.67 7.20 10.72
CA ASP A 359 16.28 7.82 11.90
C ASP A 359 15.81 9.27 12.12
N LEU A 360 15.43 9.98 11.07
CA LEU A 360 14.89 11.35 11.18
C LEU A 360 13.49 11.30 11.79
N ALA A 361 12.63 10.40 11.30
CA ALA A 361 11.31 10.15 11.86
C ALA A 361 11.42 9.69 13.33
N ARG A 362 12.39 8.83 13.66
CA ARG A 362 12.69 8.41 15.04
C ARG A 362 13.02 9.59 15.95
N THR A 363 13.93 10.46 15.49
CA THR A 363 14.37 11.64 16.22
C THR A 363 13.20 12.57 16.51
N LYS A 364 12.35 12.81 15.50
CA LYS A 364 11.15 13.63 15.68
C LYS A 364 10.11 12.97 16.59
N LEU A 365 9.88 11.66 16.46
CA LEU A 365 8.96 10.92 17.32
C LEU A 365 9.42 10.96 18.79
N THR A 366 10.72 10.87 19.04
CA THR A 366 11.33 11.00 20.37
C THR A 366 10.91 12.34 21.00
N ARG A 367 11.02 13.44 20.26
CA ARG A 367 10.61 14.78 20.71
C ARG A 367 9.11 14.90 20.94
N ILE A 368 8.30 14.34 20.04
CA ILE A 368 6.84 14.30 20.18
C ILE A 368 6.42 13.57 21.46
N VAL A 369 6.94 12.36 21.70
CA VAL A 369 6.62 11.58 22.90
C VAL A 369 7.07 12.33 24.16
N ALA A 370 8.25 12.93 24.12
CA ALA A 370 8.78 13.68 25.24
C ALA A 370 7.92 14.91 25.57
N CYS A 371 7.43 15.63 24.55
CA CYS A 371 6.50 16.74 24.71
C CYS A 371 5.16 16.28 25.34
N ILE A 372 4.61 15.15 24.91
CA ILE A 372 3.39 14.58 25.49
C ILE A 372 3.63 14.21 26.95
N TRP A 373 4.77 13.57 27.26
CA TRP A 373 5.15 13.21 28.62
C TRP A 373 5.29 14.43 29.52
N ASP A 374 6.00 15.47 29.07
CA ASP A 374 6.17 16.72 29.81
C ASP A 374 4.81 17.36 30.11
N GLY A 375 3.88 17.37 29.14
CA GLY A 375 2.52 17.85 29.35
C GLY A 375 1.71 17.02 30.35
N LEU A 376 1.96 15.71 30.45
CA LEU A 376 1.31 14.85 31.46
C LEU A 376 1.87 15.12 32.87
N GLU A 377 3.12 15.57 32.98
CA GLU A 377 3.73 16.02 34.23
C GLU A 377 3.38 17.49 34.59
N GLY A 378 2.53 18.14 33.78
CA GLY A 378 2.14 19.53 34.01
C GLY A 378 3.23 20.56 33.69
N ARG A 379 4.28 20.15 32.95
CA ARG A 379 5.32 21.07 32.48
C ARG A 379 4.76 21.94 31.35
N PRO A 380 5.20 23.20 31.23
CA PRO A 380 4.75 24.09 30.17
C PRO A 380 5.11 23.52 28.79
N ALA A 381 4.25 23.80 27.80
CA ALA A 381 4.52 23.46 26.42
C ALA A 381 5.83 24.14 25.95
N PRO A 382 6.63 23.49 25.10
CA PRO A 382 7.78 24.14 24.47
C PRO A 382 7.33 25.37 23.68
N ALA A 383 8.18 26.38 23.58
CA ALA A 383 7.92 27.59 22.81
C ALA A 383 7.63 27.25 21.34
N ASP A 384 8.41 26.32 20.77
CA ASP A 384 8.14 25.69 19.49
C ASP A 384 7.77 24.20 19.65
N PRO A 385 6.48 23.87 19.63
CA PRO A 385 6.03 22.48 19.68
C PRO A 385 6.28 21.76 18.35
N PRO A 386 6.69 20.47 18.38
CA PRO A 386 6.91 19.70 17.16
C PRO A 386 5.59 19.54 16.39
N SER A 387 5.67 19.58 15.06
CA SER A 387 4.49 19.25 14.25
C SER A 387 4.19 17.76 14.33
N SER A 388 2.94 17.40 14.05
CA SER A 388 2.46 16.02 14.18
C SER A 388 2.90 15.09 13.03
N ALA A 389 3.39 15.63 11.91
CA ALA A 389 3.87 14.84 10.77
C ALA A 389 5.37 14.52 10.90
N LEU A 390 5.72 13.23 10.95
CA LEU A 390 7.11 12.79 11.17
C LEU A 390 8.09 13.18 10.07
N TRP A 391 7.62 13.28 8.82
CA TRP A 391 8.44 13.63 7.65
C TRP A 391 8.66 15.13 7.47
N LEU A 392 7.91 15.97 8.20
CA LEU A 392 8.02 17.41 8.06
C LEU A 392 9.22 17.89 8.89
N ASP A 393 10.16 18.61 8.27
CA ASP A 393 11.18 19.30 9.03
C ASP A 393 10.57 20.55 9.70
N ASP A 394 10.72 20.62 11.02
CA ASP A 394 10.26 21.75 11.83
C ASP A 394 11.37 22.82 12.02
N GLY A 395 12.55 22.63 11.41
CA GLY A 395 13.67 23.59 11.49
C GLY A 395 14.38 23.59 12.84
N HIS A 396 14.18 22.54 13.64
CA HIS A 396 14.75 22.43 14.96
C HIS A 396 16.09 21.69 14.91
N GLY A 397 17.16 22.39 15.25
CA GLY A 397 18.43 21.77 15.63
C GLY A 397 18.18 20.69 16.69
N VAL A 398 18.79 19.53 16.50
CA VAL A 398 18.55 18.35 17.30
C VAL A 398 19.22 18.51 18.68
N ASP A 399 18.56 19.18 19.62
CA ASP A 399 18.87 19.06 21.05
C ASP A 399 18.28 17.72 21.55
N LEU A 400 18.83 16.61 21.06
CA LEU A 400 18.56 15.32 21.68
C LEU A 400 19.17 15.35 23.09
N PRO A 401 18.47 14.88 24.13
CA PRO A 401 19.17 14.47 25.33
C PRO A 401 20.23 13.45 24.89
N GLU A 402 21.48 13.63 25.29
CA GLU A 402 22.57 12.67 25.07
C GLU A 402 22.08 11.27 25.51
N VAL A 403 21.58 10.51 24.56
CA VAL A 403 21.35 9.09 24.73
C VAL A 403 22.74 8.53 24.61
N THR A 404 23.39 8.33 25.75
CA THR A 404 24.64 7.57 25.81
C THR A 404 24.36 6.24 25.13
N GLU A 405 24.90 6.07 23.93
CA GLU A 405 24.93 4.79 23.24
C GLU A 405 25.72 3.85 24.16
N VAL A 406 24.99 3.01 24.88
CA VAL A 406 25.59 1.90 25.59
C VAL A 406 26.02 0.93 24.49
N GLU A 407 27.33 0.90 24.19
CA GLU A 407 27.98 0.03 23.20
C GLU A 407 27.83 -1.48 23.47
N ASP A 408 27.07 -1.89 24.49
CA ASP A 408 26.62 -3.26 24.63
C ASP A 408 25.23 -3.40 23.99
N GLY A 409 25.06 -4.35 23.07
CA GLY A 409 23.80 -4.75 22.43
C GLY A 409 22.70 -5.26 23.39
N ARG A 410 22.74 -4.84 24.65
CA ARG A 410 21.68 -4.89 25.65
C ARG A 410 21.39 -3.46 26.07
N GLY A 411 20.48 -2.79 25.35
CA GLY A 411 19.91 -1.52 25.81
C GLY A 411 19.43 -1.61 27.26
N PRO A 412 19.25 -0.48 27.98
CA PRO A 412 18.98 -0.46 29.41
C PRO A 412 17.79 -1.37 29.72
N ARG A 413 18.10 -2.55 30.28
CA ARG A 413 17.10 -3.52 30.71
C ARG A 413 16.34 -2.83 31.84
N CYS A 414 15.06 -2.55 31.60
CA CYS A 414 14.23 -2.00 32.66
C CYS A 414 14.22 -3.03 33.80
N CYS A 415 14.45 -2.61 35.04
CA CYS A 415 14.40 -3.49 36.22
C CYS A 415 13.06 -4.24 36.39
N ALA A 416 12.02 -3.86 35.64
CA ALA A 416 10.78 -4.62 35.53
C ALA A 416 10.86 -5.83 34.57
N ASP A 417 11.67 -5.76 33.51
CA ASP A 417 11.96 -6.89 32.62
C ASP A 417 12.84 -7.93 33.34
N GLU A 418 13.81 -7.50 34.16
CA GLU A 418 14.56 -8.42 35.03
C GLU A 418 13.69 -9.06 36.11
N ALA A 419 12.77 -8.29 36.71
CA ALA A 419 11.81 -8.84 37.68
C ALA A 419 10.80 -9.80 37.01
N LEU A 420 10.40 -9.56 35.76
CA LEU A 420 9.53 -10.46 34.99
C LEU A 420 10.27 -11.71 34.49
N GLU A 421 11.52 -11.59 34.05
CA GLU A 421 12.37 -12.74 33.69
C GLU A 421 12.75 -13.57 34.94
N ALA A 422 12.97 -12.92 36.08
CA ALA A 422 13.16 -13.59 37.36
C ALA A 422 11.87 -14.29 37.83
N LEU A 423 10.71 -13.66 37.68
CA LEU A 423 9.42 -14.30 37.95
C LEU A 423 9.16 -15.48 37.01
N ASP A 424 9.47 -15.36 35.71
CA ASP A 424 9.32 -16.47 34.75
C ASP A 424 10.25 -17.62 35.11
N LYS A 425 11.51 -17.35 35.49
CA LYS A 425 12.44 -18.40 35.95
C LYS A 425 12.02 -19.05 37.26
N GLU A 426 11.57 -18.27 38.24
CA GLU A 426 11.13 -18.79 39.53
C GLU A 426 9.82 -19.59 39.39
N LEU A 427 8.88 -19.11 38.56
CA LEU A 427 7.66 -19.83 38.23
C LEU A 427 7.97 -21.10 37.42
N GLN A 428 8.89 -21.04 36.45
CA GLN A 428 9.34 -22.20 35.68
C GLN A 428 10.00 -23.24 36.60
N GLN A 429 10.86 -22.82 37.54
CA GLN A 429 11.45 -23.71 38.54
C GLN A 429 10.42 -24.30 39.49
N GLN A 430 9.43 -23.52 39.93
CA GLN A 430 8.34 -24.02 40.76
C GLN A 430 7.46 -25.02 40.00
N LEU A 431 7.21 -24.77 38.71
CA LEU A 431 6.49 -25.65 37.81
C LEU A 431 7.27 -26.95 37.54
N GLU A 432 8.58 -26.87 37.32
CA GLU A 432 9.47 -28.04 37.15
C GLU A 432 9.64 -28.85 38.44
N ALA A 433 9.48 -28.20 39.61
CA ALA A 433 9.49 -28.86 40.92
C ALA A 433 8.14 -29.50 41.30
N LEU A 434 7.08 -29.33 40.50
CA LEU A 434 5.81 -29.98 40.78
C LEU A 434 5.94 -31.50 40.61
N PRO A 435 5.33 -32.30 41.50
CA PRO A 435 5.27 -33.75 41.35
C PRO A 435 4.75 -34.16 39.97
N ALA A 436 5.40 -35.15 39.34
CA ALA A 436 5.08 -35.58 37.98
C ALA A 436 3.62 -36.05 37.81
N ASP A 437 3.00 -36.54 38.89
CA ASP A 437 1.58 -36.92 38.91
C ASP A 437 0.64 -35.70 38.87
N LEU A 438 1.07 -34.54 39.36
CA LEU A 438 0.34 -33.28 39.26
C LEU A 438 0.37 -32.74 37.81
N TRP A 439 1.53 -32.85 37.14
CA TRP A 439 1.65 -32.50 35.72
C TRP A 439 0.73 -33.35 34.85
N ALA A 440 0.73 -34.67 35.03
CA ALA A 440 -0.15 -35.57 34.29
C ALA A 440 -1.64 -35.25 34.54
N ARG A 441 -2.02 -34.80 35.75
CA ARG A 441 -3.39 -34.36 36.05
C ARG A 441 -3.73 -33.02 35.42
N MET A 442 -2.78 -32.09 35.34
CA MET A 442 -2.97 -30.78 34.68
C MET A 442 -3.08 -30.93 33.16
N GLU A 443 -2.28 -31.80 32.55
CA GLU A 443 -2.37 -32.15 31.12
C GLU A 443 -3.70 -32.85 30.83
N ALA A 444 -4.07 -33.86 31.63
CA ALA A 444 -5.38 -34.52 31.51
C ALA A 444 -6.55 -33.53 31.69
N PHE A 445 -6.42 -32.53 32.57
CA PHE A 445 -7.43 -31.47 32.75
C PHE A 445 -7.49 -30.50 31.56
N ALA A 446 -6.35 -30.18 30.95
CA ALA A 446 -6.28 -29.32 29.77
C ALA A 446 -6.87 -30.03 28.53
N ASP A 447 -6.57 -31.32 28.38
CA ASP A 447 -7.07 -32.17 27.30
C ASP A 447 -8.55 -32.56 27.46
N ALA A 448 -9.04 -32.62 28.70
CA ALA A 448 -10.44 -32.95 29.00
C ALA A 448 -11.44 -31.80 28.78
N ARG A 449 -11.04 -30.63 28.25
CA ARG A 449 -12.01 -29.56 27.92
C ARG A 449 -12.93 -29.99 26.77
N PRO A 450 -14.25 -30.11 26.98
CA PRO A 450 -15.18 -30.29 25.88
C PRO A 450 -15.35 -28.96 25.14
N ARG A 451 -15.39 -29.03 23.80
CA ARG A 451 -16.02 -27.98 23.00
C ARG A 451 -17.49 -27.90 23.43
N GLU A 452 -17.89 -26.73 23.91
CA GLU A 452 -19.28 -26.29 24.16
C GLU A 452 -20.06 -26.94 25.33
N GLY A 453 -20.66 -26.09 26.17
CA GLY A 453 -21.94 -26.38 26.82
C GLY A 453 -21.93 -26.80 28.31
N ARG A 454 -22.11 -25.80 29.19
CA ARG A 454 -22.74 -25.87 30.54
C ARG A 454 -22.43 -27.09 31.43
N LEU A 455 -21.51 -26.91 32.38
CA LEU A 455 -21.48 -27.72 33.60
C LEU A 455 -22.55 -27.21 34.59
N ARG A 456 -23.63 -28.00 34.76
CA ARG A 456 -24.46 -27.94 35.97
C ARG A 456 -23.74 -28.69 37.08
N LEU A 457 -23.40 -27.99 38.15
CA LEU A 457 -22.96 -28.62 39.40
C LEU A 457 -24.15 -29.37 39.99
N ALA A 458 -24.01 -30.69 40.16
CA ALA A 458 -24.93 -31.48 40.95
C ALA A 458 -24.77 -31.10 42.42
N ALA A 459 -25.88 -30.78 43.08
CA ALA A 459 -25.93 -30.50 44.50
C ALA A 459 -26.06 -31.82 45.29
N GLY A 460 -25.00 -32.14 46.05
CA GLY A 460 -25.01 -32.95 47.28
C GLY A 460 -25.46 -34.42 47.20
N PRO A 461 -25.30 -35.19 48.30
CA PRO A 461 -24.87 -34.79 49.65
C PRO A 461 -23.36 -34.89 49.92
#